data_AF-A0A917TWZ6-F1
#
_entry.id   AF-A0A917TWZ6-F1
#
_cell.length_a   1.000
_cell.length_b   1.000
_cell.length_c   1.000
_cell.angle_alpha   90.00
_cell.angle_beta   90.00
_cell.angle_gamma   90.00
#
_symmetry.space_group_name_H-M   'P 1'
#
loop_
_entity.id
_entity.type
_entity.pdbx_description
1 polymer ?
#
loop_
_entity_poly.entity_id
_entity_poly.type
_entity_poly.pdbx_seq_one_letter_code
_entity_poly.pdbx_strand_id
1 'polypeptide(L)' 'MAGGVARRGRGRDAGGMRWVYIGVGVLLILFGGVWTLQGLDVLGGSAMSGVTVWAVVGPVVALVGIVSVVIGLRRSRVD' A
#
# COMPACT_ATOMS: atom_id res chain seq x y z
N MET A 1 34.80 -34.08 -18.11
CA MET A 1 34.14 -33.87 -16.80
C MET A 1 33.39 -32.54 -16.85
N ALA A 2 32.22 -32.53 -17.49
CA ALA A 2 31.24 -31.44 -17.39
C ALA A 2 30.39 -31.75 -16.16
N GLY A 3 30.12 -30.83 -15.23
CA GLY A 3 29.48 -29.55 -15.48
C GLY A 3 28.30 -29.52 -14.49
N GLY A 4 28.56 -29.05 -13.28
CA GLY A 4 27.57 -29.00 -12.20
C GLY A 4 27.42 -27.58 -11.69
N VAL A 5 27.10 -26.63 -12.57
CA VAL A 5 26.60 -25.31 -12.16
C VAL A 5 25.22 -25.55 -11.57
N ALA A 6 25.20 -25.83 -10.27
CA ALA A 6 23.98 -25.96 -9.48
C ALA A 6 23.20 -24.65 -9.62
N ARG A 7 22.13 -24.71 -10.40
CA ARG A 7 21.23 -23.58 -10.66
C ARG A 7 20.69 -23.09 -9.34
N ARG A 8 21.00 -21.83 -9.02
CA ARG A 8 20.36 -21.07 -7.95
C ARG A 8 18.89 -20.88 -8.36
N GLY A 9 18.04 -21.83 -7.97
CA GLY A 9 16.59 -21.75 -8.13
C GLY A 9 16.06 -20.57 -7.33
N ARG A 10 15.96 -19.41 -7.98
CA ARG A 10 15.33 -18.20 -7.46
C ARG A 10 13.82 -18.44 -7.41
N GLY A 11 13.35 -19.16 -6.39
CA GLY A 11 11.94 -19.30 -6.07
C GLY A 11 11.46 -18.21 -5.11
N ARG A 12 11.67 -16.91 -5.42
CA ARG A 12 11.35 -15.81 -4.47
C ARG A 12 10.27 -14.83 -4.97
N ASP A 13 9.67 -15.05 -6.13
CA ASP A 13 9.09 -13.92 -6.84
C ASP A 13 7.54 -13.85 -6.71
N ALA A 14 6.87 -14.96 -6.36
CA ALA A 14 5.42 -14.96 -6.09
C ALA A 14 5.07 -14.29 -4.74
N GLY A 15 5.86 -14.56 -3.69
CA GLY A 15 5.69 -13.93 -2.38
C GLY A 15 5.99 -12.42 -2.41
N GLY A 16 6.97 -11.99 -3.20
CA GLY A 16 7.39 -10.58 -3.29
C GLY A 16 6.27 -9.65 -3.73
N MET A 17 5.58 -9.97 -4.83
CA MET A 17 4.53 -9.11 -5.37
C MET A 17 3.33 -8.98 -4.42
N ARG A 18 2.97 -10.05 -3.71
CA ARG A 18 1.95 -10.02 -2.66
C ARG A 18 2.30 -9.01 -1.56
N TRP A 19 3.53 -9.09 -1.04
CA TRP A 19 3.99 -8.19 0.01
C TRP A 19 4.08 -6.74 -0.46
N VAL A 20 4.39 -6.51 -1.75
CA VAL A 20 4.35 -5.18 -2.37
C VAL A 20 2.93 -4.61 -2.35
N TYR A 21 1.92 -5.35 -2.82
CA TYR A 21 0.52 -4.86 -2.81
C TYR A 21 0.02 -4.54 -1.40
N ILE A 22 0.34 -5.39 -0.43
CA ILE A 22 -0.03 -5.16 0.97
C ILE A 22 0.70 -3.94 1.53
N GLY A 23 2.01 -3.85 1.33
CA GLY A 23 2.82 -2.73 1.83
C GLY A 23 2.38 -1.38 1.25
N VAL A 24 2.18 -1.31 -0.07
CA VAL A 24 1.65 -0.12 -0.75
C VAL A 24 0.27 0.23 -0.23
N GLY A 25 -0.62 -0.76 -0.08
CA GLY A 25 -1.97 -0.53 0.41
C GLY A 25 -2.02 0.03 1.83
N VAL A 26 -1.21 -0.52 2.74
CA VAL A 26 -1.10 -0.01 4.12
C VAL A 26 -0.58 1.42 4.13
N LEU A 27 0.44 1.72 3.32
CA LEU A 27 1.00 3.07 3.25
C LEU A 27 -0.03 4.10 2.75
N LEU A 28 -0.81 3.74 1.73
CA LEU A 28 -1.89 4.58 1.21
C LEU A 28 -3.00 4.81 2.25
N ILE A 29 -3.36 3.79 3.04
CA ILE A 29 -4.34 3.95 4.13
C ILE A 29 -3.84 4.94 5.17
N LEU A 30 -2.57 4.83 5.58
CA LEU A 30 -1.99 5.73 6.57
C LEU A 30 -1.94 7.17 6.05
N PHE A 31 -1.44 7.40 4.84
CA PHE A 31 -1.41 8.74 4.26
C PHE A 31 -2.81 9.31 4.03
N GLY A 32 -3.74 8.51 3.52
CA GLY A 32 -5.13 8.92 3.36
C GLY A 32 -5.78 9.31 4.69
N GLY A 33 -5.52 8.56 5.75
CA GLY A 33 -5.96 8.89 7.12
C GLY A 33 -5.39 10.22 7.61
N VAL A 34 -4.08 10.43 7.47
CA VAL A 34 -3.41 11.69 7.86
C VAL A 34 -4.00 12.87 7.11
N TRP A 35 -4.14 12.78 5.78
CA TRP A 35 -4.73 13.85 4.97
C TRP A 35 -6.20 14.13 5.32
N THR A 36 -6.98 13.08 5.63
CA THR A 36 -8.36 13.25 6.09
C THR A 36 -8.38 14.06 7.38
N LEU A 37 -7.58 13.65 8.37
CA LEU A 37 -7.50 14.30 9.67
C LEU A 37 -6.95 15.73 9.57
N GLN A 38 -6.01 15.99 8.65
CA GLN A 38 -5.54 17.34 8.35
C GLN A 38 -6.64 18.19 7.73
N GLY A 39 -7.34 17.70 6.72
CA GLY A 39 -8.44 18.44 6.09
C GLY A 39 -9.62 18.73 7.02
N LEU A 40 -9.85 17.88 8.02
CA LEU A 40 -10.83 18.07 9.10
C LEU A 40 -10.33 18.98 10.23
N ASP A 41 -9.11 19.50 10.12
CA ASP A 41 -8.43 20.32 11.14
C ASP A 41 -8.20 19.62 12.50
N VAL A 42 -8.25 18.28 12.50
CA VAL A 42 -7.91 17.46 13.69
C VAL A 42 -6.40 17.41 13.87
N LEU A 43 -5.65 17.34 12.75
CA LEU A 43 -4.19 17.42 12.73
C LEU A 43 -3.76 18.78 12.16
N GLY A 44 -3.54 19.74 13.06
CA GLY A 44 -3.11 21.10 12.76
C GLY A 44 -1.61 21.26 12.52
N GLY A 45 -1.19 22.49 12.18
CA GLY A 45 0.23 22.86 12.08
C GLY A 45 0.87 22.69 10.70
N SER A 46 0.08 22.41 9.66
CA SER A 46 0.55 22.31 8.28
C SER A 46 -0.28 23.18 7.33
N ALA A 47 0.24 23.44 6.13
CA ALA A 47 -0.50 24.14 5.07
C ALA A 47 -1.75 23.38 4.57
N MET A 48 -1.93 22.13 5.00
CA MET A 48 -3.05 21.26 4.61
C MET A 48 -4.18 21.25 5.65
N SER A 49 -3.95 21.82 6.84
CA SER A 49 -4.89 21.78 7.97
C SER A 49 -6.09 22.70 7.72
N GLY A 50 -7.31 22.18 7.91
CA GLY A 50 -8.56 22.94 7.73
C GLY A 50 -8.97 23.17 6.27
N VAL A 51 -8.30 22.55 5.31
CA VAL A 51 -8.64 22.67 3.88
C VAL A 51 -9.47 21.48 3.43
N THR A 52 -10.70 21.75 2.97
CA THR A 52 -11.71 20.73 2.62
C THR A 52 -11.25 19.77 1.51
N VAL A 53 -10.32 20.20 0.66
CA VAL A 53 -9.70 19.35 -0.37
C VAL A 53 -9.06 18.10 0.26
N TRP A 54 -8.30 18.26 1.35
CA TRP A 54 -7.63 17.12 2.00
C TRP A 54 -8.62 16.20 2.74
N ALA A 55 -9.74 16.76 3.22
CA ALA A 55 -10.82 15.99 3.82
C ALA A 55 -11.51 15.06 2.81
N VAL A 56 -11.45 15.36 1.51
CA VAL A 56 -12.00 14.53 0.43
C VAL A 56 -10.94 13.64 -0.20
N VAL A 57 -9.73 14.15 -0.43
CA VAL A 57 -8.62 13.39 -1.02
C VAL A 57 -8.17 12.27 -0.09
N GLY A 58 -8.11 12.53 1.21
CA GLY A 58 -7.69 11.55 2.21
C GLY A 58 -8.51 10.25 2.17
N PRO A 59 -9.85 10.30 2.26
CA PRO A 59 -10.69 9.11 2.17
C PRO A 59 -10.56 8.38 0.83
N VAL A 60 -10.44 9.10 -0.30
CA VAL A 60 -10.24 8.49 -1.62
C VAL A 60 -8.94 7.68 -1.65
N VAL A 61 -7.85 8.26 -1.16
CA VAL A 61 -6.53 7.60 -1.10
C VAL A 61 -6.57 6.39 -0.17
N ALA A 62 -7.24 6.50 0.97
CA ALA A 62 -7.42 5.37 1.88
C ALA A 62 -8.20 4.21 1.24
N LEU A 63 -9.26 4.51 0.48
CA LEU A 63 -10.03 3.50 -0.27
C LEU A 63 -9.17 2.77 -1.31
N VAL A 64 -8.33 3.49 -2.06
CA VAL A 64 -7.38 2.87 -3.01
C VAL A 64 -6.38 1.97 -2.28
N GLY A 65 -5.93 2.38 -1.10
CA GLY A 65 -5.09 1.56 -0.24
C GLY A 65 -5.78 0.26 0.20
N ILE A 66 -7.03 0.33 0.65
CA ILE A 66 -7.85 -0.84 1.01
C ILE A 66 -7.97 -1.80 -0.18
N VAL A 67 -8.31 -1.29 -1.37
CA VAL A 67 -8.40 -2.10 -2.59
C VAL A 67 -7.07 -2.80 -2.89
N SER A 68 -5.95 -2.09 -2.75
CA SER A 68 -4.61 -2.65 -2.96
C SER A 68 -4.30 -3.80 -1.98
N VAL A 69 -4.60 -3.64 -0.70
CA VAL A 69 -4.45 -4.72 0.30
C VAL A 69 -5.33 -5.92 -0.05
N VAL A 70 -6.60 -5.69 -0.39
CA VAL A 70 -7.56 -6.75 -0.74
C VAL A 70 -7.07 -7.54 -1.96
N ILE A 71 -6.53 -6.87 -2.99
CA ILE A 71 -5.96 -7.52 -4.17
C ILE A 71 -4.76 -8.40 -3.78
N GLY A 72 -3.84 -7.89 -2.95
CA GLY A 72 -2.70 -8.66 -2.46
C GLY A 72 -3.11 -9.91 -1.68
N LEU A 73 -4.12 -9.79 -0.82
CA LEU A 73 -4.66 -10.92 -0.05
C LEU A 73 -5.40 -11.94 -0.93
N ARG A 74 -6.14 -11.50 -1.96
CA ARG A 74 -6.88 -12.40 -2.86
C ARG A 74 -5.96 -13.21 -3.77
N ARG A 75 -4.87 -12.62 -4.27
CA ARG A 75 -3.86 -13.34 -5.06
C ARG A 75 -3.20 -14.48 -4.30
N SER A 76 -3.17 -14.41 -2.97
CA SER A 76 -2.57 -15.43 -2.09
C SER A 76 -3.36 -16.74 -2.03
N ARG A 77 -4.61 -16.76 -2.51
CA ARG A 77 -5.51 -17.93 -2.40
C ARG A 77 -5.60 -18.74 -3.70
N VAL A 78 -5.02 -18.23 -4.79
CA VAL A 78 -5.09 -18.84 -6.13
C VAL A 78 -3.78 -19.54 -6.51
N ASP A 79 -2.69 -19.26 -5.78
CA ASP A 79 -1.42 -20.00 -5.82
C ASP A 79 -1.45 -21.17 -4.82
#